data_AF-A0A3A0FMD1-F1
#
_entry.id   AF-A0A3A0FMD1-F1
#
_cell.length_a   1.000
_cell.length_b   1.000
_cell.length_c   1.000
_cell.angle_alpha   90.00
_cell.angle_beta   90.00
_cell.angle_gamma   90.00
#
_symmetry.space_group_name_H-M   'P 1'
#
loop_
_entity.id
_entity.type
_entity.pdbx_description
1 polymer ?
#
loop_
_entity_poly.entity_id
_entity_poly.type
_entity_poly.pdbx_seq_one_letter_code
_entity_poly.pdbx_strand_id
1 'polypeptide(L)'
;MIPHDLGTALRDKAGLCSHSMLDKALSERSKVQGMFASIASRYDLTNFVMSAGIHFVWRKALFDELDLRGGTQRQAALDLCTGTGALMPGLLRRFQICIGLDFCWPMLEIGQ
;
A
#
# COMPACT_ATOMS: atom_id res chain seq x y z
N MET A 1 32.42 19.83 -37.00
CA MET A 1 32.05 18.41 -37.18
C MET A 1 31.63 17.86 -35.81
N ILE A 2 30.33 17.94 -35.49
CA ILE A 2 29.80 17.44 -34.21
C ILE A 2 29.59 15.93 -34.35
N PRO A 3 30.12 15.09 -33.46
CA PRO A 3 29.99 13.64 -33.61
C PRO A 3 28.52 13.21 -33.51
N HIS A 4 28.08 12.45 -34.51
CA HIS A 4 26.73 11.90 -34.70
C HIS A 4 26.31 10.85 -33.64
N ASP A 5 27.12 10.64 -32.59
CA ASP A 5 27.06 9.51 -31.65
C ASP A 5 26.61 9.93 -30.22
N LEU A 6 26.54 11.23 -29.94
CA LEU A 6 26.21 11.70 -28.59
C LEU A 6 24.73 11.46 -28.22
N GLY A 7 23.83 11.50 -29.21
CA GLY A 7 22.39 11.28 -29.01
C GLY A 7 22.04 9.83 -28.68
N THR A 8 22.73 8.87 -29.28
CA THR A 8 22.53 7.42 -29.06
C THR A 8 23.08 7.00 -27.70
N ALA A 9 24.29 7.44 -27.36
CA ALA A 9 24.93 7.16 -26.07
C ALA A 9 24.15 7.72 -24.86
N LEU A 10 23.53 8.89 -25.00
CA LEU A 10 22.67 9.47 -23.95
C LEU A 10 21.34 8.73 -23.81
N ARG A 11 20.77 8.23 -24.91
CA ARG A 11 19.54 7.43 -24.93
C ARG A 11 19.76 6.05 -24.30
N ASP A 12 20.90 5.44 -24.57
CA ASP A 12 21.29 4.15 -24.00
C ASP A 12 21.60 4.25 -22.50
N LYS A 13 22.29 5.31 -22.05
CA LYS A 13 22.49 5.56 -20.61
C LYS A 13 21.19 5.85 -19.87
N ALA A 14 20.27 6.59 -20.47
CA ALA A 14 18.94 6.84 -19.88
C ALA A 14 18.12 5.54 -19.77
N GLY A 15 18.19 4.66 -20.77
CA GLY A 15 17.55 3.34 -20.75
C GLY A 15 18.16 2.40 -19.71
N LEU A 16 19.49 2.36 -19.60
CA LEU A 16 20.21 1.54 -18.62
C LEU A 16 19.98 2.01 -17.17
N CYS A 17 19.94 3.34 -16.98
CA CYS A 17 19.62 3.96 -15.69
C CYS A 17 18.18 3.63 -15.27
N SER A 18 17.22 3.74 -16.18
CA SER A 18 15.82 3.37 -15.94
C SER A 18 15.65 1.89 -15.59
N HIS A 19 16.30 0.98 -16.35
CA HIS A 19 16.24 -0.46 -16.08
C HIS A 19 16.84 -0.80 -14.69
N SER A 20 18.02 -0.26 -14.38
CA SER A 20 18.67 -0.50 -13.08
C SER A 20 17.90 0.07 -11.87
N MET A 21 17.21 1.20 -12.06
CA MET A 21 16.34 1.79 -11.04
C MET A 21 15.08 0.95 -10.82
N LEU A 22 14.48 0.44 -11.90
CA LEU A 22 13.33 -0.46 -11.83
C LEU A 22 13.72 -1.78 -11.15
N ASP A 23 14.85 -2.39 -11.50
CA ASP A 23 15.34 -3.62 -10.88
C ASP A 23 15.55 -3.44 -9.37
N LYS A 24 16.15 -2.31 -8.98
CA LYS A 24 16.32 -1.96 -7.57
C LYS A 24 14.97 -1.79 -6.87
N ALA A 25 14.03 -1.07 -7.46
CA ALA A 25 12.71 -0.87 -6.88
C ALA A 25 11.93 -2.19 -6.73
N LEU A 26 12.02 -3.09 -7.71
CA LEU A 26 11.41 -4.42 -7.66
C LEU A 26 12.05 -5.28 -6.57
N SER A 27 13.39 -5.24 -6.43
CA SER A 27 14.10 -5.96 -5.38
C SER A 27 13.68 -5.49 -3.98
N GLU A 28 13.64 -4.18 -3.75
CA GLU A 28 13.19 -3.61 -2.47
C GLU A 28 11.73 -3.95 -2.19
N ARG A 29 10.86 -3.87 -3.20
CA ARG A 29 9.46 -4.30 -3.08
C ARG A 29 9.35 -5.76 -2.64
N SER A 30 10.11 -6.66 -3.26
CA SER A 30 10.10 -8.10 -2.91
C SER A 30 10.61 -8.35 -1.50
N LYS A 31 11.65 -7.63 -1.04
CA LYS A 31 12.14 -7.72 0.34
C LYS A 31 11.07 -7.30 1.35
N VAL A 32 10.43 -6.16 1.11
CA VAL A 32 9.36 -5.64 1.96
C VAL A 32 8.18 -6.60 1.98
N GLN A 33 7.78 -7.12 0.81
CA GLN A 33 6.72 -8.13 0.71
C GLN A 33 7.03 -9.38 1.53
N GLY A 34 8.25 -9.92 1.40
CA GLY A 34 8.68 -11.11 2.11
C GLY A 34 8.70 -10.92 3.64
N MET A 35 9.15 -9.75 4.09
CA MET A 35 9.11 -9.37 5.50
C MET A 35 7.66 -9.38 6.03
N PHE A 36 6.74 -8.66 5.38
CA PHE A 36 5.34 -8.63 5.83
C PHE A 36 4.64 -9.99 5.74
N ALA A 37 4.88 -10.74 4.66
CA ALA A 37 4.35 -12.09 4.50
C ALA A 37 4.76 -13.01 5.66
N SER A 38 6.02 -12.90 6.12
CA SER A 38 6.53 -13.73 7.23
C SER A 38 5.86 -13.46 8.58
N ILE A 39 5.29 -12.26 8.75
CA ILE A 39 4.63 -11.83 9.99
C ILE A 39 3.11 -11.69 9.86
N ALA A 40 2.51 -12.05 8.72
CA ALA A 40 1.10 -11.77 8.42
C ALA A 40 0.15 -12.22 9.53
N SER A 41 0.31 -13.44 10.06
CA SER A 41 -0.53 -13.99 11.13
C SER A 41 -0.42 -13.28 12.48
N ARG A 42 0.66 -12.52 12.69
CA ARG A 42 0.92 -11.76 13.94
C ARG A 42 1.03 -10.27 13.68
N TYR A 43 0.69 -9.83 12.49
CA TYR A 43 0.94 -8.47 12.04
C TYR A 43 0.22 -7.47 12.94
N ASP A 44 -1.07 -7.67 13.20
CA ASP A 44 -1.87 -6.75 14.00
C ASP A 44 -1.37 -6.66 15.45
N LEU A 45 -0.95 -7.78 16.04
CA LEU A 45 -0.34 -7.78 17.38
C LEU A 45 0.99 -7.03 17.38
N THR A 46 1.85 -7.30 16.40
CA THR A 46 3.18 -6.68 16.29
C THR A 46 3.02 -5.17 16.08
N ASN A 47 2.11 -4.76 15.19
CA ASN A 47 1.79 -3.37 14.94
C ASN A 47 1.20 -2.69 16.17
N PHE A 48 0.34 -3.37 16.94
CA PHE A 48 -0.16 -2.86 18.21
C PHE A 48 0.96 -2.57 19.21
N VAL A 49 1.87 -3.53 19.41
CA VAL A 49 3.01 -3.37 20.33
C VAL A 49 3.92 -2.23 19.86
N MET A 50 4.31 -2.22 18.57
CA MET A 50 5.24 -1.22 18.03
C MET A 50 4.65 0.20 18.05
N SER A 51 3.36 0.34 17.75
CA SER A 51 2.69 1.63 17.75
C SER A 51 2.15 2.05 19.11
N ALA A 52 2.29 1.23 20.15
CA ALA A 52 1.63 1.41 21.45
C ALA A 52 0.12 1.72 21.32
N GLY A 53 -0.54 1.13 20.32
CA GLY A 53 -1.97 1.35 20.04
C GLY A 53 -2.34 2.69 19.39
N ILE A 54 -1.38 3.56 19.04
CA ILE A 54 -1.67 4.89 18.45
C ILE A 54 -2.49 4.80 17.15
N HIS A 55 -2.32 3.74 16.37
CA HIS A 55 -3.08 3.52 15.14
C HIS A 55 -4.61 3.46 15.37
N PHE A 56 -5.09 3.13 16.58
CA PHE A 56 -6.52 3.22 16.91
C PHE A 56 -7.05 4.65 16.93
N VAL A 57 -6.24 5.60 17.41
CA VAL A 57 -6.59 7.03 17.42
C VAL A 57 -6.70 7.53 15.99
N TRP A 58 -5.76 7.14 15.13
CA TRP A 58 -5.73 7.54 13.72
C TRP A 58 -6.90 6.96 12.95
N ARG A 59 -7.24 5.69 13.21
CA ARG A 59 -8.44 5.04 12.69
C ARG A 59 -9.71 5.77 13.09
N LYS A 60 -9.83 6.17 14.36
CA LYS A 60 -10.98 6.93 14.82
C LYS A 60 -11.08 8.27 14.09
N ALA A 61 -10.00 9.02 14.02
CA ALA A 61 -9.96 10.30 13.31
C ALA A 61 -10.31 10.16 11.82
N LEU A 62 -9.81 9.12 11.15
CA LEU A 62 -10.17 8.79 9.77
C LEU A 62 -11.69 8.60 9.61
N PHE A 63 -12.30 7.80 10.48
CA PHE A 63 -13.74 7.55 10.41
C PHE A 63 -14.58 8.77 10.77
N ASP A 64 -14.15 9.57 11.74
CA ASP A 64 -14.82 10.83 12.08
C ASP A 64 -14.78 11.79 10.87
N GLU A 65 -13.64 11.90 10.17
CA GLU A 65 -13.51 12.71 8.95
C GLU A 65 -14.40 12.19 7.80
N LEU A 66 -14.47 10.86 7.62
CA LEU A 66 -15.34 10.26 6.60
C LEU A 66 -16.82 10.52 6.88
N ASP A 67 -17.22 10.52 8.15
CA ASP A 67 -18.61 10.85 8.56
C ASP A 67 -18.92 12.32 8.31
N LEU A 68 -17.99 13.23 8.61
CA LEU A 68 -18.14 14.66 8.35
C LEU A 68 -18.30 14.98 6.86
N ARG A 69 -17.61 14.23 5.99
CA ARG A 69 -17.72 14.37 4.54
C ARG A 69 -18.99 13.74 3.95
N GLY A 70 -19.83 13.14 4.78
CA GLY A 70 -21.06 12.49 4.35
C GLY A 70 -20.78 11.22 3.55
N GLY A 71 -19.82 10.38 3.99
CA GLY A 71 -19.67 9.03 3.45
C GLY A 71 -21.02 8.33 3.47
N THR A 72 -21.59 8.08 2.29
CA THR A 72 -22.94 7.50 2.17
C THR A 72 -22.88 6.12 1.53
N GLN A 73 -23.94 5.36 1.80
CA GLN A 73 -24.22 4.06 1.18
C GLN A 73 -24.36 4.14 -0.35
N ARG A 74 -24.31 5.31 -0.99
CA ARG A 74 -24.27 5.43 -2.47
C ARG A 74 -22.86 5.49 -3.05
N GLN A 75 -21.84 5.57 -2.20
CA GLN A 75 -20.44 5.68 -2.59
C GLN A 75 -19.70 4.37 -2.33
N ALA A 76 -18.56 4.20 -3.00
CA ALA A 76 -17.63 3.11 -2.79
C ALA A 76 -16.37 3.61 -2.07
N ALA A 77 -15.75 2.75 -1.27
CA ALA A 77 -14.47 3.00 -0.62
C ALA A 77 -13.37 2.10 -1.19
N LEU A 78 -12.18 2.67 -1.33
CA LEU A 78 -10.95 1.96 -1.72
C LEU A 78 -9.90 2.15 -0.62
N ASP A 79 -9.52 1.07 0.03
CA ASP A 79 -8.47 1.03 1.04
C ASP A 79 -7.15 0.58 0.39
N LEU A 80 -6.18 1.48 0.31
CA LEU A 80 -4.88 1.24 -0.31
C LEU A 80 -3.87 0.81 0.76
N CYS A 81 -3.14 -0.27 0.50
CA CYS A 81 -2.29 -0.93 1.49
C CYS A 81 -3.12 -1.42 2.70
N THR A 82 -4.22 -2.11 2.40
CA THR A 82 -5.22 -2.54 3.40
C THR A 82 -4.64 -3.51 4.43
N GLY A 83 -3.50 -4.15 4.14
CA GLY A 83 -2.91 -5.17 5.00
C GLY A 83 -3.88 -6.31 5.29
N THR A 84 -4.15 -6.57 6.57
CA THR A 84 -5.12 -7.57 7.04
C THR A 84 -6.58 -7.06 7.04
N GLY A 85 -6.85 -5.90 6.46
CA GLY A 85 -8.22 -5.38 6.32
C GLY A 85 -8.76 -4.69 7.58
N ALA A 86 -7.90 -4.21 8.49
CA ALA A 86 -8.32 -3.64 9.77
C ALA A 86 -9.30 -2.44 9.68
N LEU A 87 -9.34 -1.73 8.55
CA LEU A 87 -10.29 -0.64 8.29
C LEU A 87 -11.64 -1.13 7.74
N MET A 88 -11.67 -2.32 7.14
CA MET A 88 -12.80 -2.81 6.35
C MET A 88 -14.12 -2.82 7.12
N PRO A 89 -14.19 -3.30 8.39
CA PRO A 89 -15.45 -3.28 9.13
C PRO A 89 -16.00 -1.87 9.37
N GLY A 90 -15.12 -0.87 9.50
CA GLY A 90 -15.52 0.52 9.67
C GLY A 90 -15.98 1.17 8.36
N LEU A 91 -15.37 0.80 7.23
CA LEU A 91 -15.78 1.25 5.91
C LEU A 91 -17.12 0.65 5.48
N LEU A 92 -17.34 -0.65 5.71
CA LEU A 92 -18.59 -1.35 5.38
C LEU A 92 -19.82 -0.80 6.12
N ARG A 93 -19.64 -0.13 7.27
CA ARG A 93 -20.73 0.58 7.95
C ARG A 93 -21.16 1.87 7.25
N ARG A 94 -20.32 2.42 6.37
CA ARG A 94 -20.48 3.73 5.73
C ARG A 94 -20.77 3.64 4.24
N PHE A 95 -20.17 2.67 3.56
CA PHE A 95 -20.19 2.52 2.11
C PHE A 95 -20.77 1.16 1.71
N GLN A 96 -21.45 1.11 0.54
CA GLN A 96 -22.01 -0.14 0.02
C GLN A 96 -20.98 -1.06 -0.59
N ILE A 97 -19.95 -0.50 -1.22
CA ILE A 97 -18.88 -1.25 -1.86
C ILE A 97 -17.57 -0.81 -1.20
N CYS A 98 -16.83 -1.75 -0.65
CA CYS A 98 -15.51 -1.51 -0.09
C CYS A 98 -14.52 -2.48 -0.72
N ILE A 99 -13.41 -1.97 -1.24
CA ILE A 99 -12.35 -2.76 -1.86
C ILE A 99 -11.07 -2.50 -1.09
N GLY A 100 -10.42 -3.56 -0.63
CA GLY A 100 -9.08 -3.50 -0.04
C GLY A 100 -8.04 -3.97 -1.04
N LEU A 101 -6.96 -3.21 -1.19
CA LEU A 101 -5.84 -3.57 -2.05
C LEU A 101 -4.55 -3.63 -1.24
N ASP A 102 -3.80 -4.71 -1.42
CA ASP A 102 -2.44 -4.85 -0.93
C ASP A 102 -1.62 -5.67 -1.94
N PHE A 103 -0.31 -5.44 -2.00
CA PHE A 103 0.57 -6.24 -2.84
C PHE A 103 1.06 -7.52 -2.13
N CYS A 104 0.82 -7.64 -0.83
CA CYS A 104 1.19 -8.79 -0.02
C CYS A 104 0.00 -9.76 0.10
N TRP A 105 -0.02 -10.79 -0.75
CA TRP A 105 -1.10 -11.79 -0.76
C TRP A 105 -1.37 -12.45 0.61
N PRO A 106 -0.35 -12.89 1.38
CA PRO A 106 -0.61 -13.48 2.71
C PRO A 106 -1.29 -12.53 3.69
N MET A 107 -1.13 -11.21 3.54
CA MET A 107 -1.84 -10.23 4.37
C MET A 107 -3.32 -10.17 3.98
N LEU A 108 -3.62 -10.19 2.68
CA LEU A 108 -4.99 -10.24 2.17
C LEU A 108 -5.70 -11.53 2.56
N GLU A 109 -5.01 -12.68 2.56
CA GLU A 109 -5.59 -13.96 3.00
C GLU A 109 -6.06 -13.93 4.46
N ILE A 110 -5.38 -13.19 5.34
CA ILE A 110 -5.81 -13.01 6.73
C ILE A 110 -7.09 -12.17 6.83
N GLY A 111 -7.31 -11.25 5.88
CA GLY A 111 -8.42 -10.30 5.90
C GLY A 111 -9.68 -10.72 5.12
N GLN A 112 -9.67 -11.89 4.46
CA GLN A 112 -10.83 -12.49 3.78
C GLN A 112 -11.81 -13.13 4.76
#